data_AF-A0A954LQL3-F1
#
_entry.id   AF-A0A954LQL3-F1
#
_cell.length_a   1.000
_cell.length_b   1.000
_cell.length_c   1.000
_cell.angle_alpha   90.00
_cell.angle_beta   90.00
_cell.angle_gamma   90.00
#
_symmetry.space_group_name_H-M   'P 1'
#
loop_
_entity.id
_entity.type
_entity.pdbx_description
1 polymer ?
#
loop_
_entity_poly.entity_id
_entity_poly.type
_entity_poly.pdbx_seq_one_letter_code
_entity_poly.pdbx_strand_id
1 'polypeptide(L)'
;MKPNIRPITLVCFSLLLVTFTIGTSVARAQNTSGPDDDFIVRDGNAGYIDLAIPGNQIRMIFDSGYGLNRPTRNEYFYARRGPQGPGLPLPETNIDYQDASIYMEQLVMDDVSAFIQVGSRSINPEINDNSTGLSDMTLGVKAALVSTPDMVLSGQLKVSIPTGDATRGLGTNNVSIEPGLLLFAPVDDKLAVLGELRYWMPVDGTSFAGPVLRYGIGTQYELYDSQSTKIVPVIELVGWTT
;
A
#
# COMPACT_ATOMS: atom_id res chain seq x y z
N MET A 1 32.11 -9.10 21.08
CA MET A 1 31.88 -7.92 20.23
C MET A 1 30.39 -7.77 20.01
N LYS A 2 29.74 -6.75 20.58
CA LYS A 2 28.32 -6.46 20.30
C LYS A 2 28.25 -5.69 18.98
N PRO A 3 27.45 -6.12 17.98
CA PRO A 3 27.29 -5.34 16.75
C PRO A 3 26.53 -4.06 17.08
N ASN A 4 27.13 -2.94 16.68
CA ASN A 4 26.59 -1.61 16.84
C ASN A 4 25.55 -1.37 15.73
N ILE A 5 24.29 -1.72 15.99
CA ILE A 5 23.18 -1.52 15.06
C ILE A 5 22.81 -0.05 15.11
N ARG A 6 23.34 0.73 14.16
CA ARG A 6 22.84 2.09 13.90
C ARG A 6 21.59 1.97 13.02
N PRO A 7 20.44 2.56 13.41
CA PRO A 7 19.29 2.65 12.51
C PRO A 7 19.69 3.56 11.34
N ILE A 8 19.71 3.00 10.13
CA ILE A 8 19.87 3.76 8.90
C ILE A 8 18.45 4.11 8.45
N THR A 9 18.00 5.32 8.77
CA THR A 9 16.75 5.88 8.25
C THR A 9 16.94 6.18 6.77
N LEU A 10 16.48 5.29 5.89
CA LEU A 10 16.39 5.56 4.46
C LEU A 10 15.04 6.25 4.21
N VAL A 11 15.08 7.57 3.99
CA VAL A 11 13.91 8.35 3.53
C VAL A 11 13.85 8.22 2.02
N CYS A 12 13.00 7.34 1.50
CA CYS A 12 12.66 7.32 0.08
C CYS A 12 11.65 8.44 -0.18
N PHE A 13 12.05 9.47 -0.91
CA PHE A 13 11.13 10.43 -1.49
C PHE A 13 10.53 9.81 -2.76
N SER A 14 9.36 9.18 -2.64
CA SER A 14 8.53 8.84 -3.80
C SER A 14 7.76 10.12 -4.18
N LEU A 15 8.26 10.84 -5.20
CA LEU A 15 7.65 12.09 -5.66
C LEU A 15 6.75 11.80 -6.88
N LEU A 16 5.51 12.30 -6.76
CA LEU A 16 4.44 12.35 -7.77
C LEU A 16 3.68 11.03 -7.99
N LEU A 17 2.72 10.78 -7.10
CA LEU A 17 1.61 9.88 -7.38
C LEU A 17 0.45 10.69 -7.97
N VAL A 18 0.11 10.44 -9.24
CA VAL A 18 -1.16 10.88 -9.81
C VAL A 18 -2.17 9.76 -9.58
N THR A 19 -2.89 9.81 -8.45
CA THR A 19 -4.01 8.89 -8.22
C THR A 19 -5.22 9.39 -9.01
N PHE A 20 -5.60 8.68 -10.06
CA PHE A 20 -6.93 8.82 -10.64
C PHE A 20 -7.87 7.85 -9.94
N THR A 21 -8.64 8.34 -8.97
CA THR A 21 -9.75 7.58 -8.39
C THR A 21 -10.96 7.74 -9.31
N ILE A 22 -11.24 6.73 -10.15
CA ILE A 22 -12.52 6.64 -10.85
C ILE A 22 -13.49 5.91 -9.90
N GLY A 23 -14.16 6.68 -9.04
CA GLY A 23 -15.28 6.15 -8.27
C GLY A 23 -16.46 5.90 -9.22
N THR A 24 -16.82 4.64 -9.46
CA THR A 24 -18.13 4.34 -10.04
C THR A 24 -19.18 4.58 -8.96
N SER A 25 -19.99 5.61 -9.14
CA SER A 25 -21.22 5.79 -8.38
C SER A 25 -22.20 4.69 -8.78
N VAL A 26 -22.08 3.52 -8.17
CA VAL A 26 -23.24 2.63 -8.07
C VAL A 26 -24.19 3.33 -7.12
N ALA A 27 -25.24 3.90 -7.68
CA ALA A 27 -26.24 4.70 -7.01
C ALA A 27 -26.70 4.05 -5.68
N ARG A 28 -26.23 4.61 -4.56
CA ARG A 28 -27.17 5.06 -3.54
C ARG A 28 -27.37 6.54 -3.76
N ALA A 29 -28.59 6.89 -4.18
CA ALA A 29 -29.08 8.25 -4.00
C ALA A 29 -29.11 8.52 -2.49
N GLN A 30 -28.18 9.33 -2.00
CA GLN A 30 -28.20 10.03 -0.69
C GLN A 30 -26.99 10.98 -0.67
N ASN A 31 -27.03 12.08 -1.41
CA ASN A 31 -27.10 13.40 -0.77
C ASN A 31 -27.97 13.46 0.48
N THR A 32 -27.30 13.57 1.64
CA THR A 32 -27.61 14.38 2.85
C THR A 32 -26.33 14.17 3.68
N SER A 33 -25.41 15.11 3.96
CA SER A 33 -25.56 16.36 4.74
C SER A 33 -26.66 16.32 5.80
N GLY A 34 -26.68 15.23 6.56
CA GLY A 34 -27.33 15.15 7.86
C GLY A 34 -26.33 15.36 8.99
N PRO A 35 -26.78 15.60 10.24
CA PRO A 35 -25.91 15.71 11.41
C PRO A 35 -25.21 14.39 11.80
N ASP A 36 -25.56 13.29 11.13
CA ASP A 36 -25.10 11.92 11.38
C ASP A 36 -24.35 11.35 10.15
N ASP A 37 -23.62 12.19 9.41
CA ASP A 37 -22.93 11.79 8.18
C ASP A 37 -21.71 10.90 8.47
N ASP A 38 -21.87 9.59 8.25
CA ASP A 38 -20.75 8.65 8.15
C ASP A 38 -19.88 8.97 6.92
N PHE A 39 -18.56 8.89 7.09
CA PHE A 39 -17.62 9.11 6.00
C PHE A 39 -17.72 8.04 4.91
N ILE A 40 -17.68 8.48 3.66
CA ILE A 40 -17.62 7.60 2.49
C ILE A 40 -16.24 7.61 1.85
N VAL A 41 -15.93 6.62 1.01
CA VAL A 41 -14.62 6.52 0.34
C VAL A 41 -14.26 7.79 -0.45
N ARG A 42 -15.25 8.54 -0.94
CA ARG A 42 -15.03 9.82 -1.65
C ARG A 42 -14.43 10.91 -0.78
N ASP A 43 -14.58 10.81 0.55
CA ASP A 43 -14.11 11.80 1.50
C ASP A 43 -12.62 11.66 1.79
N GLY A 44 -12.07 10.46 1.59
CA GLY A 44 -10.66 10.17 1.80
C GLY A 44 -9.89 9.88 0.51
N ASN A 45 -8.69 10.43 0.41
CA ASN A 45 -7.76 10.27 -0.69
C ASN A 45 -6.40 9.93 -0.11
N ALA A 46 -6.02 8.66 -0.24
CA ALA A 46 -4.70 8.18 0.14
C ALA A 46 -4.03 7.58 -1.09
N GLY A 47 -2.74 7.87 -1.23
CA GLY A 47 -1.92 7.45 -2.34
C GLY A 47 -1.16 6.16 -2.02
N TYR A 48 -0.08 6.35 -1.27
CA TYR A 48 0.88 5.36 -0.85
C TYR A 48 0.42 4.62 0.41
N ILE A 49 -0.22 5.31 1.36
CA ILE A 49 -0.90 4.65 2.50
C ILE A 49 -2.31 4.19 2.10
N ASP A 50 -2.89 3.26 2.87
CA ASP A 50 -4.27 2.81 2.62
C ASP A 50 -5.29 3.72 3.29
N LEU A 51 -6.43 3.89 2.62
CA LEU A 51 -7.55 4.64 3.18
C LEU A 51 -8.26 3.83 4.27
N ALA A 52 -8.51 4.48 5.42
CA ALA A 52 -9.21 3.87 6.56
C ALA A 52 -10.67 3.53 6.25
N ILE A 53 -11.37 4.39 5.51
CA ILE A 53 -12.81 4.24 5.23
C ILE A 53 -13.06 2.97 4.40
N PRO A 54 -13.78 1.96 4.90
CA PRO A 54 -14.21 0.81 4.11
C PRO A 54 -15.24 1.25 3.07
N GLY A 55 -15.16 0.70 1.86
CA GLY A 55 -16.18 1.03 0.85
C GLY A 55 -15.93 0.42 -0.51
N ASN A 56 -16.86 0.67 -1.43
CA ASN A 56 -16.75 0.21 -2.81
C ASN A 56 -15.83 1.14 -3.60
N GLN A 57 -14.71 0.62 -4.09
CA GLN A 57 -13.78 1.40 -4.89
C GLN A 57 -12.94 0.56 -5.84
N ILE A 58 -12.54 1.22 -6.93
CA ILE A 58 -11.51 0.73 -7.83
C ILE A 58 -10.41 1.79 -7.85
N ARG A 59 -9.18 1.37 -7.61
CA ARG A 59 -7.99 2.22 -7.65
C ARG A 59 -6.97 1.65 -8.61
N MET A 60 -6.42 2.52 -9.44
CA MET A 60 -5.18 2.26 -10.16
C MET A 60 -4.04 2.91 -9.38
N ILE A 61 -3.00 2.14 -9.07
CA ILE A 61 -1.84 2.60 -8.33
C ILE A 61 -0.63 2.36 -9.22
N PHE A 62 0.15 3.41 -9.45
CA PHE A 62 1.41 3.34 -10.17
C PHE A 62 2.53 3.81 -9.25
N ASP A 63 3.54 2.97 -9.06
CA ASP A 63 4.73 3.28 -8.28
C ASP A 63 5.98 3.12 -9.16
N SER A 64 6.96 3.98 -8.95
CA SER A 64 8.27 3.84 -9.56
C SER A 64 9.36 4.15 -8.56
N GLY A 65 10.37 3.29 -8.52
CA GLY A 65 11.52 3.44 -7.64
C GLY A 65 12.80 3.36 -8.45
N TYR A 66 13.77 4.18 -8.08
CA TYR A 66 15.08 4.24 -8.72
C TYR A 66 16.17 4.12 -7.67
N GLY A 67 17.28 3.47 -8.00
CA GLY A 67 18.43 3.41 -7.10
C GLY A 67 18.22 2.49 -5.89
N LEU A 68 17.37 1.45 -5.99
CA LEU A 68 17.09 0.55 -4.88
C LEU A 68 18.29 -0.39 -4.61
N ASN A 69 19.24 0.09 -3.81
CA ASN A 69 20.47 -0.62 -3.47
C ASN A 69 20.32 -1.73 -2.41
N ARG A 70 19.12 -1.89 -1.84
CA ARG A 70 18.77 -2.93 -0.86
C ARG A 70 17.39 -3.52 -1.16
N PRO A 71 17.21 -4.21 -2.31
CA PRO A 71 15.91 -4.66 -2.76
C PRO A 71 15.33 -5.77 -1.87
N THR A 72 16.17 -6.69 -1.39
CA THR A 72 15.69 -7.87 -0.65
C THR A 72 14.98 -7.52 0.66
N ARG A 73 15.44 -6.51 1.43
CA ARG A 73 14.82 -5.98 2.68
C ARG A 73 13.98 -7.00 3.48
N ASN A 74 14.63 -8.00 4.09
CA ASN A 74 14.00 -9.10 4.85
C ASN A 74 12.94 -9.91 4.08
N GLU A 75 13.10 -10.02 2.77
CA GLU A 75 12.15 -10.61 1.81
C GLU A 75 10.81 -9.86 1.69
N TYR A 76 10.74 -8.61 2.16
CA TYR A 76 9.52 -7.79 2.07
C TYR A 76 9.20 -7.33 0.64
N PHE A 77 10.22 -6.93 -0.12
CA PHE A 77 10.03 -6.44 -1.50
C PHE A 77 10.45 -7.45 -2.58
N TYR A 78 11.46 -8.26 -2.28
CA TYR A 78 12.05 -9.23 -3.21
C TYR A 78 12.52 -10.46 -2.44
N ALA A 79 12.38 -11.63 -3.05
CA ALA A 79 12.96 -12.87 -2.54
C ALA A 79 14.48 -12.76 -2.31
N ARG A 80 15.03 -13.59 -1.41
CA ARG A 80 16.48 -13.68 -1.24
C ARG A 80 17.19 -14.06 -2.53
N ARG A 81 18.22 -13.28 -2.85
CA ARG A 81 19.05 -13.41 -4.06
C ARG A 81 19.82 -14.74 -4.10
N GLY A 82 20.13 -15.18 -5.32
CA GLY A 82 20.97 -16.34 -5.58
C GLY A 82 22.42 -16.18 -5.09
N PRO A 83 23.14 -17.30 -4.86
CA PRO A 83 22.68 -18.69 -4.98
C PRO A 83 21.92 -19.21 -3.74
N GLN A 84 21.66 -18.36 -2.75
CA GLN A 84 21.18 -18.79 -1.42
C GLN A 84 19.66 -18.67 -1.25
N GLY A 85 18.94 -18.26 -2.29
CA GLY A 85 17.50 -18.08 -2.26
C GLY A 85 16.90 -18.10 -3.66
N PRO A 86 15.56 -18.04 -3.75
CA PRO A 86 14.78 -18.23 -4.98
C PRO A 86 14.64 -16.95 -5.81
N GLY A 87 15.24 -15.84 -5.38
CA GLY A 87 15.20 -14.56 -6.08
C GLY A 87 16.07 -14.51 -7.32
N LEU A 88 16.42 -13.28 -7.74
CA LEU A 88 17.32 -13.05 -8.89
C LEU A 88 18.59 -13.91 -8.80
N PRO A 89 19.02 -14.54 -9.91
CA PRO A 89 20.08 -15.53 -9.90
C PRO A 89 21.45 -14.94 -9.54
N LEU A 90 21.72 -13.71 -9.96
CA LEU A 90 22.98 -13.01 -9.65
C LEU A 90 22.77 -11.96 -8.55
N PRO A 91 23.76 -11.76 -7.64
CA PRO A 91 23.69 -10.75 -6.59
C PRO A 91 23.58 -9.34 -7.17
N GLU A 92 22.39 -8.75 -7.09
CA GLU A 92 22.10 -7.43 -7.65
C GLU A 92 22.61 -6.27 -6.79
N THR A 93 23.16 -5.21 -7.37
CA THR A 93 23.65 -4.03 -6.63
C THR A 93 22.63 -2.91 -6.59
N ASN A 94 21.83 -2.79 -7.65
CA ASN A 94 20.86 -1.74 -7.82
C ASN A 94 19.70 -2.20 -8.70
N ILE A 95 18.49 -1.75 -8.39
CA ILE A 95 17.29 -2.03 -9.17
C ILE A 95 16.47 -0.76 -9.33
N ASP A 96 16.07 -0.50 -10.56
CA ASP A 96 14.97 0.42 -10.85
C ASP A 96 13.71 -0.41 -11.13
N TYR A 97 12.55 0.06 -10.71
CA TYR A 97 11.28 -0.62 -10.94
C TYR A 97 10.15 0.34 -11.29
N GLN A 98 9.15 -0.22 -11.97
CA GLN A 98 7.84 0.37 -12.20
C GLN A 98 6.80 -0.70 -11.85
N ASP A 99 5.82 -0.37 -11.02
CA ASP A 99 4.76 -1.27 -10.59
C ASP A 99 3.41 -0.62 -10.83
N ALA A 100 2.56 -1.28 -11.61
CA ALA A 100 1.20 -0.84 -11.86
C ALA A 100 0.25 -1.88 -11.28
N SER A 101 -0.65 -1.46 -10.40
CA SER A 101 -1.62 -2.36 -9.77
C SER A 101 -3.04 -1.83 -9.81
N ILE A 102 -3.98 -2.77 -9.84
CA ILE A 102 -5.40 -2.54 -9.72
C ILE A 102 -5.82 -3.07 -8.36
N TYR A 103 -6.45 -2.21 -7.57
CA TYR A 103 -7.07 -2.53 -6.30
C TYR A 103 -8.57 -2.42 -6.45
N MET A 104 -9.28 -3.46 -6.02
CA MET A 104 -10.75 -3.52 -6.02
C MET A 104 -11.22 -3.87 -4.61
N GLU A 105 -12.06 -3.03 -4.04
CA GLU A 105 -12.66 -3.20 -2.72
C GLU A 105 -14.18 -3.15 -2.81
N GLN A 106 -14.83 -4.03 -2.04
CA GLN A 106 -16.27 -4.17 -2.01
C GLN A 106 -16.72 -4.33 -0.56
N LEU A 107 -17.73 -3.55 -0.14
CA LEU A 107 -18.45 -3.76 1.10
C LEU A 107 -19.16 -5.11 1.07
N VAL A 108 -18.90 -5.90 2.10
CA VAL A 108 -19.54 -7.19 2.35
C VAL A 108 -20.51 -7.10 3.54
N MET A 109 -20.31 -6.11 4.41
CA MET A 109 -21.21 -5.66 5.48
C MET A 109 -21.09 -4.14 5.61
N ASP A 110 -21.91 -3.50 6.45
CA ASP A 110 -21.96 -2.02 6.55
C ASP A 110 -20.58 -1.41 6.86
N ASP A 111 -19.82 -2.03 7.78
CA ASP A 111 -18.50 -1.56 8.22
C ASP A 111 -17.34 -2.47 7.81
N VAL A 112 -17.61 -3.46 6.95
CA VAL A 112 -16.62 -4.48 6.57
C VAL A 112 -16.54 -4.59 5.06
N SER A 113 -15.33 -4.45 4.51
CA SER A 113 -15.02 -4.67 3.11
C SER A 113 -14.02 -5.80 2.92
N ALA A 114 -14.09 -6.42 1.74
CA ALA A 114 -13.07 -7.32 1.24
C ALA A 114 -12.44 -6.72 -0.02
N PHE A 115 -11.16 -6.99 -0.24
CA PHE A 115 -10.45 -6.46 -1.39
C PHE A 115 -9.45 -7.43 -1.99
N ILE A 116 -9.12 -7.17 -3.25
CA ILE A 116 -8.07 -7.83 -4.03
C ILE A 116 -7.21 -6.77 -4.70
N GLN A 117 -5.91 -7.02 -4.75
CA GLN A 117 -4.94 -6.23 -5.48
C GLN A 117 -4.13 -7.15 -6.40
N VAL A 118 -4.06 -6.78 -7.68
CA VAL A 118 -3.27 -7.47 -8.70
C VAL A 118 -2.37 -6.46 -9.37
N GLY A 119 -1.08 -6.77 -9.49
CA GLY A 119 -0.10 -5.88 -10.08
C GLY A 119 0.69 -6.50 -11.23
N SER A 120 1.31 -5.63 -11.99
CA SER A 120 2.32 -5.93 -12.99
C SER A 120 3.54 -5.08 -12.70
N ARG A 121 4.68 -5.73 -12.53
CA ARG A 121 5.95 -5.09 -12.24
C ARG A 121 6.89 -5.23 -13.42
N SER A 122 7.57 -4.14 -13.73
CA SER A 122 8.75 -4.10 -14.59
C SER A 122 9.96 -3.74 -13.75
N ILE A 123 11.04 -4.49 -13.89
CA ILE A 123 12.32 -4.22 -13.23
C ILE A 123 13.43 -4.03 -14.27
N ASN A 124 14.34 -3.14 -13.94
CA ASN A 124 15.59 -2.86 -14.66
C ASN A 124 16.76 -3.01 -13.66
N PRO A 125 17.17 -4.26 -13.38
CA PRO A 125 18.36 -4.54 -12.58
C PRO A 125 19.66 -4.09 -13.27
N GLU A 126 20.74 -3.88 -12.51
CA GLU A 126 22.06 -3.52 -13.06
C GLU A 126 22.83 -4.74 -13.61
N ILE A 127 22.68 -5.92 -12.99
CA ILE A 127 23.44 -7.13 -13.32
C ILE A 127 22.58 -8.19 -14.01
N ASN A 128 21.36 -8.39 -13.54
CA ASN A 128 20.43 -9.38 -14.11
C ASN A 128 19.69 -8.83 -15.33
N ASP A 129 18.99 -9.70 -16.08
CA ASP A 129 18.18 -9.26 -17.22
C ASP A 129 16.92 -8.49 -16.79
N ASN A 130 16.51 -7.55 -17.64
CA ASN A 130 15.25 -6.84 -17.49
C ASN A 130 14.07 -7.80 -17.56
N SER A 131 13.06 -7.51 -16.75
CA SER A 131 11.93 -8.39 -16.62
C SER A 131 10.64 -7.62 -16.38
N THR A 132 9.56 -8.11 -16.99
CA THR A 132 8.19 -7.62 -16.78
C THR A 132 7.27 -8.82 -16.63
N GLY A 133 6.32 -8.72 -15.70
CA GLY A 133 5.25 -9.69 -15.53
C GLY A 133 4.39 -9.38 -14.32
N LEU A 134 3.52 -10.33 -13.95
CA LEU A 134 2.65 -10.18 -12.79
C LEU A 134 3.46 -10.15 -11.50
N SER A 135 3.07 -9.28 -10.58
CA SER A 135 3.58 -9.27 -9.21
C SER A 135 2.77 -10.19 -8.31
N ASP A 136 3.20 -10.32 -7.06
CA ASP A 136 2.45 -11.05 -6.03
C ASP A 136 1.06 -10.45 -5.83
N MET A 137 0.05 -11.32 -5.80
CA MET A 137 -1.33 -10.93 -5.56
C MET A 137 -1.56 -10.69 -4.08
N THR A 138 -2.40 -9.72 -3.73
CA THR A 138 -2.83 -9.50 -2.34
C THR A 138 -4.34 -9.61 -2.22
N LEU A 139 -4.79 -10.32 -1.18
CA LEU A 139 -6.19 -10.37 -0.76
C LEU A 139 -6.29 -9.79 0.65
N GLY A 140 -7.44 -9.23 1.01
CA GLY A 140 -7.61 -8.76 2.36
C GLY A 140 -9.03 -8.39 2.75
N VAL A 141 -9.16 -8.07 4.02
CA VAL A 141 -10.38 -7.55 4.65
C VAL A 141 -10.05 -6.28 5.40
N LYS A 142 -11.02 -5.37 5.47
CA LYS A 142 -10.93 -4.11 6.23
C LYS A 142 -12.22 -3.94 7.00
N ALA A 143 -12.12 -3.56 8.26
CA ALA A 143 -13.26 -3.31 9.12
C ALA A 143 -13.09 -1.97 9.85
N ALA A 144 -14.12 -1.12 9.81
CA ALA A 144 -14.18 0.06 10.67
C ALA A 144 -14.35 -0.41 12.13
N LEU A 145 -13.36 -0.10 12.96
CA LEU A 145 -13.37 -0.39 14.39
C LEU A 145 -14.04 0.76 15.16
N VAL A 146 -13.87 1.97 14.65
CA VAL A 146 -14.55 3.19 15.10
C VAL A 146 -14.95 3.98 13.86
N SER A 147 -16.23 4.33 13.76
CA SER A 147 -16.75 5.30 12.79
C SER A 147 -17.53 6.35 13.58
N THR A 148 -17.07 7.59 13.52
CA THR A 148 -17.78 8.75 14.05
C THR A 148 -17.71 9.88 13.04
N PRO A 149 -18.51 10.95 13.19
CA PRO A 149 -18.39 12.14 12.36
C PRO A 149 -17.03 12.86 12.44
N ASP A 150 -16.15 12.48 13.36
CA ASP A 150 -14.84 13.11 13.55
C ASP A 150 -13.67 12.20 13.13
N MET A 151 -13.88 10.89 12.98
CA MET A 151 -12.83 9.97 12.55
C MET A 151 -13.35 8.60 12.11
N VAL A 152 -12.56 7.95 11.26
CA VAL A 152 -12.63 6.50 11.02
C VAL A 152 -11.30 5.87 11.42
N LEU A 153 -11.37 4.89 12.32
CA LEU A 153 -10.28 4.00 12.65
C LEU A 153 -10.61 2.59 12.16
N SER A 154 -9.79 2.03 11.30
CA SER A 154 -10.02 0.72 10.71
C SER A 154 -8.90 -0.26 10.98
N GLY A 155 -9.28 -1.51 11.24
CA GLY A 155 -8.39 -2.66 11.21
C GLY A 155 -8.37 -3.23 9.80
N GLN A 156 -7.18 -3.58 9.32
CA GLN A 156 -6.99 -4.21 8.01
C GLN A 156 -6.15 -5.47 8.17
N LEU A 157 -6.49 -6.51 7.41
CA LEU A 157 -5.66 -7.69 7.28
C LEU A 157 -5.41 -7.97 5.80
N LYS A 158 -4.13 -8.04 5.42
CA LYS A 158 -3.68 -8.42 4.08
C LYS A 158 -2.98 -9.77 4.11
N VAL A 159 -3.17 -10.53 3.05
CA VAL A 159 -2.44 -11.76 2.74
C VAL A 159 -1.87 -11.62 1.34
N SER A 160 -0.55 -11.69 1.22
CA SER A 160 0.13 -11.70 -0.07
C SER A 160 0.44 -13.14 -0.48
N ILE A 161 0.14 -13.46 -1.73
CA ILE A 161 0.24 -14.78 -2.33
C ILE A 161 1.35 -14.72 -3.40
N PRO A 162 2.33 -15.64 -3.36
CA PRO A 162 3.51 -15.58 -4.23
C PRO A 162 3.19 -16.03 -5.67
N THR A 163 2.43 -15.21 -6.40
CA THR A 163 2.07 -15.44 -7.80
C THR A 163 3.12 -14.88 -8.78
N GLY A 164 3.97 -13.96 -8.33
CA GLY A 164 5.03 -13.37 -9.12
C GLY A 164 6.24 -14.30 -9.24
N ASP A 165 6.91 -14.26 -10.39
CA ASP A 165 8.14 -15.02 -10.61
C ASP A 165 9.33 -14.38 -9.86
N ALA A 166 9.67 -14.96 -8.72
CA ALA A 166 10.77 -14.48 -7.88
C ALA A 166 12.14 -14.58 -8.55
N THR A 167 12.38 -15.58 -9.41
CA THR A 167 13.66 -15.73 -10.14
C THR A 167 13.91 -14.58 -11.10
N ARG A 168 12.83 -13.90 -11.49
CA ARG A 168 12.80 -12.70 -12.32
C ARG A 168 12.57 -11.42 -11.52
N GLY A 169 12.62 -11.48 -10.19
CA GLY A 169 12.41 -10.35 -9.28
C GLY A 169 10.99 -9.77 -9.31
N LEU A 170 9.99 -10.55 -9.73
CA LEU A 170 8.60 -10.11 -9.81
C LEU A 170 7.79 -10.44 -8.54
N GLY A 171 8.35 -11.26 -7.65
CA GLY A 171 7.71 -11.66 -6.39
C GLY A 171 8.70 -11.98 -5.27
N THR A 172 8.14 -12.33 -4.12
CA THR A 172 8.86 -12.62 -2.87
C THR A 172 9.08 -14.10 -2.62
N ASN A 173 8.35 -14.97 -3.33
CA ASN A 173 8.37 -16.44 -3.15
C ASN A 173 8.00 -16.90 -1.74
N ASN A 174 7.24 -16.10 -1.00
CA ASN A 174 6.66 -16.45 0.29
C ASN A 174 5.21 -15.96 0.39
N VAL A 175 4.44 -16.61 1.24
CA VAL A 175 3.17 -16.10 1.73
C VAL A 175 3.48 -15.18 2.90
N SER A 176 2.81 -14.03 2.94
CA SER A 176 2.92 -13.11 4.06
C SER A 176 1.56 -12.61 4.51
N ILE A 177 1.53 -12.21 5.78
CA ILE A 177 0.36 -11.64 6.43
C ILE A 177 0.73 -10.25 6.95
N GLU A 178 -0.16 -9.28 6.78
CA GLU A 178 0.07 -7.90 7.19
C GLU A 178 -1.18 -7.35 7.88
N PRO A 179 -1.30 -7.48 9.21
CA PRO A 179 -2.23 -6.68 10.00
C PRO A 179 -1.86 -5.19 9.95
N GLY A 180 -2.89 -4.34 9.90
CA GLY A 180 -2.76 -2.89 9.83
C GLY A 180 -3.84 -2.15 10.61
N LEU A 181 -3.50 -0.95 11.04
CA LEU A 181 -4.36 0.06 11.63
C LEU A 181 -4.30 1.31 10.76
N LEU A 182 -5.47 1.79 10.35
CA LEU A 182 -5.64 2.90 9.42
C LEU A 182 -6.49 3.99 10.09
N LEU A 183 -6.09 5.25 9.95
CA LEU A 183 -6.80 6.41 10.48
C LEU A 183 -7.19 7.36 9.34
N PHE A 184 -8.43 7.85 9.39
CA PHE A 184 -8.89 9.04 8.69
C PHE A 184 -9.52 9.96 9.73
N ALA A 185 -9.09 11.22 9.77
CA ALA A 185 -9.64 12.21 10.69
C ALA A 185 -9.68 13.59 10.02
N PRO A 186 -10.84 14.16 9.69
CA PRO A 186 -10.92 15.56 9.30
C PRO A 186 -10.41 16.47 10.41
N VAL A 187 -9.78 17.57 10.01
CA VAL A 187 -9.32 18.64 10.90
C VAL A 187 -10.24 19.85 10.74
N ASP A 188 -10.69 20.11 9.51
CA ASP A 188 -11.69 21.10 9.15
C ASP A 188 -12.43 20.64 7.88
N ASP A 189 -13.28 21.51 7.30
CA ASP A 189 -14.10 21.21 6.12
C ASP A 189 -13.30 20.82 4.86
N LYS A 190 -11.98 21.08 4.82
CA LYS A 190 -11.13 20.86 3.64
C LYS A 190 -9.90 20.02 3.93
N LEU A 191 -9.40 20.03 5.16
CA LEU A 191 -8.19 19.35 5.58
C LEU A 191 -8.54 18.08 6.34
N ALA A 192 -7.91 16.96 5.98
CA ALA A 192 -7.94 15.75 6.80
C ALA A 192 -6.55 15.15 6.98
N VAL A 193 -6.37 14.45 8.10
CA VAL A 193 -5.18 13.67 8.43
C VAL A 193 -5.46 12.20 8.17
N LEU A 194 -4.45 11.54 7.62
CA LEU A 194 -4.42 10.13 7.33
C LEU A 194 -3.30 9.47 8.14
N GLY A 195 -3.53 8.27 8.63
CA GLY A 195 -2.53 7.52 9.40
C GLY A 195 -2.51 6.05 9.02
N GLU A 196 -1.33 5.45 9.10
CA GLU A 196 -1.14 4.03 8.88
C GLU A 196 -0.08 3.47 9.81
N LEU A 197 -0.37 2.29 10.37
CA LEU A 197 0.59 1.42 11.02
C LEU A 197 0.35 -0.01 10.55
N ARG A 198 1.37 -0.68 10.00
CA ARG A 198 1.27 -2.08 9.54
C ARG A 198 2.44 -2.91 9.99
N TYR A 199 2.17 -4.18 10.23
CA TYR A 199 3.19 -5.14 10.60
C TYR A 199 3.18 -6.31 9.62
N TRP A 200 4.13 -6.31 8.70
CA TRP A 200 4.33 -7.39 7.74
C TRP A 200 5.08 -8.55 8.39
N MET A 201 4.58 -9.76 8.19
CA MET A 201 5.22 -10.98 8.65
C MET A 201 5.22 -12.06 7.55
N PRO A 202 6.38 -12.64 7.24
CA PRO A 202 6.44 -13.81 6.38
C PRO A 202 5.88 -15.03 7.15
N VAL A 203 5.00 -15.80 6.50
CA VAL A 203 4.51 -17.08 7.03
C VAL A 203 5.54 -18.18 6.77
N ASP A 204 6.16 -18.12 5.60
CA ASP A 204 7.27 -18.94 5.15
C ASP A 204 8.34 -18.06 4.46
N GLY A 205 9.34 -18.67 3.83
CA GLY A 205 10.44 -17.94 3.18
C GLY A 205 11.81 -18.51 3.57
N THR A 206 12.88 -17.77 3.29
CA THR A 206 14.23 -18.23 3.63
C THR A 206 14.65 -17.79 5.04
N SER A 207 15.86 -18.21 5.46
CA SER A 207 16.45 -17.74 6.72
C SER A 207 16.74 -16.22 6.77
N PHE A 208 16.49 -15.50 5.68
CA PHE A 208 16.62 -14.04 5.59
C PHE A 208 15.27 -13.32 5.77
N ALA A 209 14.16 -14.04 5.70
CA ALA A 209 12.83 -13.49 5.89
C ALA A 209 12.68 -12.98 7.33
N GLY A 210 12.10 -11.80 7.50
CA GLY A 210 11.91 -11.20 8.82
C GLY A 210 10.83 -10.12 8.81
N PRO A 211 10.19 -9.88 9.97
CA PRO A 211 9.08 -8.94 10.03
C PRO A 211 9.51 -7.51 9.73
N VAL A 212 8.58 -6.73 9.18
CA VAL A 212 8.76 -5.31 8.87
C VAL A 212 7.60 -4.51 9.43
N LEU A 213 7.88 -3.53 10.27
CA LEU A 213 6.89 -2.55 10.68
C LEU A 213 6.92 -1.39 9.68
N ARG A 214 5.79 -1.08 9.05
CA ARG A 214 5.57 0.11 8.20
C ARG A 214 4.69 1.10 8.95
N TYR A 215 4.99 2.38 8.83
CA TYR A 215 4.21 3.45 9.42
C TYR A 215 4.16 4.63 8.47
N GLY A 216 3.03 5.34 8.46
CA GLY A 216 2.83 6.49 7.60
C GLY A 216 1.89 7.51 8.22
N ILE A 217 2.10 8.76 7.84
CA ILE A 217 1.19 9.87 8.11
C ILE A 217 1.00 10.65 6.82
N GLY A 218 -0.23 11.08 6.57
CA GLY A 218 -0.57 11.89 5.42
C GLY A 218 -1.51 13.01 5.77
N THR A 219 -1.57 13.99 4.88
CA THR A 219 -2.61 15.01 4.88
C THR A 219 -3.19 15.16 3.49
N GLN A 220 -4.47 15.48 3.43
CA GLN A 220 -5.18 15.78 2.20
C GLN A 220 -5.85 17.15 2.33
N TYR A 221 -5.92 17.90 1.25
CA TYR A 221 -6.58 19.20 1.24
C TYR A 221 -7.50 19.36 0.04
N GLU A 222 -8.77 19.68 0.25
CA GLU A 222 -9.74 19.86 -0.83
C GLU A 222 -9.54 21.20 -1.56
N LEU A 223 -9.08 21.14 -2.81
CA LEU A 223 -8.95 22.33 -3.67
C LEU A 223 -10.20 22.60 -4.48
N TYR A 224 -10.92 21.54 -4.86
CA TYR A 224 -12.10 21.63 -5.70
C TYR A 224 -13.02 20.43 -5.44
N ASP A 225 -14.31 20.70 -5.28
CA ASP A 225 -15.35 19.67 -5.25
C ASP A 225 -16.54 20.12 -6.11
N SER A 226 -17.05 19.16 -6.86
CA SER A 226 -18.21 19.28 -7.73
C SER A 226 -18.95 17.94 -7.75
N GLN A 227 -20.11 17.90 -8.42
CA GLN A 227 -20.90 16.68 -8.48
C GLN A 227 -20.16 15.50 -9.13
N SER A 228 -19.26 15.76 -10.09
CA SER A 228 -18.55 14.71 -10.85
C SER A 228 -17.06 14.62 -10.56
N THR A 229 -16.47 15.67 -10.00
CA THR A 229 -15.01 15.83 -9.97
C THR A 229 -14.58 16.45 -8.66
N LYS A 230 -13.63 15.79 -7.98
CA LYS A 230 -12.98 16.27 -6.76
C LYS A 230 -11.47 16.32 -7.01
N ILE A 231 -10.82 17.40 -6.62
CA ILE A 231 -9.35 17.54 -6.69
C ILE A 231 -8.85 17.74 -5.26
N VAL A 232 -8.09 16.74 -4.80
CA VAL A 232 -7.56 16.69 -3.45
C VAL A 232 -6.06 16.36 -3.52
N PRO A 233 -5.16 17.35 -3.48
CA PRO A 233 -3.75 17.10 -3.23
C PRO A 233 -3.55 16.34 -1.91
N VAL A 234 -2.64 15.37 -1.95
CA VAL A 234 -2.26 14.54 -0.81
C VAL A 234 -0.75 14.61 -0.63
N ILE A 235 -0.30 14.76 0.62
CA ILE A 235 1.11 14.67 1.01
C ILE A 235 1.25 13.54 2.01
N GLU A 236 2.20 12.64 1.80
CA GLU A 236 2.40 11.47 2.65
C GLU A 236 3.87 11.29 3.00
N LEU A 237 4.11 10.88 4.24
CA LEU A 237 5.42 10.52 4.76
C LEU A 237 5.33 9.09 5.27
N VAL A 238 6.12 8.19 4.69
CA VAL A 238 6.09 6.76 5.02
C VAL A 238 7.49 6.26 5.36
N GLY A 239 7.56 5.41 6.37
CA GLY A 239 8.77 4.74 6.82
C GLY A 239 8.50 3.28 7.15
N TRP A 240 9.59 2.54 7.33
CA TRP A 240 9.56 1.14 7.71
C TRP A 240 10.83 0.76 8.46
N THR A 241 10.75 -0.28 9.28
CA THR A 241 11.91 -0.86 9.97
C THR A 241 12.75 -1.70 9.01
N THR A 242 14.04 -1.82 9.32
CA THR A 242 15.00 -2.70 8.62
C THR A 242 15.46 -3.83 9.51
#